data_AF-A0A2D7S0Q0-F1
#
_entry.id   AF-A0A2D7S0Q0-F1
#
_cell.length_a   1.000
_cell.length_b   1.000
_cell.length_c   1.000
_cell.angle_alpha   90.00
_cell.angle_beta   90.00
_cell.angle_gamma   90.00
#
_symmetry.space_group_name_H-M   'P 1'
#
loop_
_entity.id
_entity.type
_entity.pdbx_description
1 polymer ?
#
loop_
_entity_poly.entity_id
_entity_poly.type
_entity_poly.pdbx_seq_one_letter_code
_entity_poly.pdbx_strand_id
1 'polypeptide(L)'
;MREALRLAGLAVTLLTAVLWALLAARTPTTTYHVVPLIVASAWPAIDGSVGAGLTQRRSVNAALGGFALAVATAIVLGVKGDLDGPTLWATQGTVAVLVEHVAFAAVGALAGFIHAVRTAGTAPGGE
;
A
#
# COMPACT_ATOMS: atom_id res chain seq x y z
N MET A 1 -17.64 -17.24 0.72
CA MET A 1 -17.22 -16.30 1.78
C MET A 1 -15.75 -15.89 1.69
N ARG A 2 -14.79 -16.83 1.58
CA ARG A 2 -13.34 -16.51 1.48
C ARG A 2 -12.96 -15.66 0.25
N GLU A 3 -13.58 -15.86 -0.91
CA GLU A 3 -13.31 -15.04 -2.10
C GLU A 3 -13.84 -13.60 -1.99
N ALA A 4 -15.04 -13.40 -1.44
CA ALA A 4 -15.60 -12.07 -1.21
C ALA A 4 -14.70 -11.24 -0.28
N LEU A 5 -14.10 -11.88 0.72
CA LEU A 5 -13.18 -11.22 1.65
C LEU A 5 -11.80 -10.93 1.03
N ARG A 6 -11.32 -11.77 0.11
CA ARG A 6 -10.12 -11.47 -0.71
C ARG A 6 -10.34 -10.24 -1.58
N LEU A 7 -11.50 -10.18 -2.24
CA LEU A 7 -11.89 -9.04 -3.07
C LEU A 7 -12.02 -7.77 -2.24
N ALA A 8 -12.39 -7.87 -0.96
CA ALA A 8 -12.44 -6.71 -0.06
C ALA A 8 -11.05 -6.08 0.14
N GLY A 9 -10.00 -6.88 0.40
CA GLY A 9 -8.64 -6.36 0.55
C GLY A 9 -8.13 -5.64 -0.70
N LEU A 10 -8.34 -6.26 -1.87
CA LEU A 10 -8.02 -5.66 -3.16
C LEU A 10 -8.82 -4.38 -3.41
N ALA A 11 -10.14 -4.41 -3.17
CA ALA A 11 -11.03 -3.27 -3.39
C ALA A 11 -10.66 -2.07 -2.51
N VAL A 12 -10.38 -2.30 -1.21
CA VAL A 12 -9.94 -1.24 -0.29
C VAL A 12 -8.63 -0.63 -0.75
N THR A 13 -7.69 -1.46 -1.21
CA THR A 13 -6.39 -1.00 -1.71
C THR A 13 -6.55 -0.15 -2.97
N LEU A 14 -7.37 -0.59 -3.92
CA LEU A 14 -7.68 0.16 -5.14
C LEU A 14 -8.40 1.48 -4.84
N LEU A 15 -9.41 1.46 -3.97
CA LEU A 15 -10.12 2.67 -3.56
C LEU A 15 -9.18 3.69 -2.92
N THR A 16 -8.27 3.23 -2.06
CA THR A 16 -7.28 4.11 -1.42
C THR A 16 -6.33 4.71 -2.45
N ALA A 17 -5.87 3.94 -3.43
CA ALA A 17 -5.05 4.44 -4.54
C ALA A 17 -5.80 5.49 -5.39
N VAL A 18 -7.10 5.27 -5.66
CA VAL A 18 -7.94 6.24 -6.37
C VAL A 18 -8.12 7.53 -5.56
N LEU A 19 -8.42 7.43 -4.26
CA LEU A 19 -8.53 8.60 -3.38
C LEU A 19 -7.21 9.38 -3.35
N TRP A 20 -6.08 8.68 -3.27
CA TRP A 20 -4.77 9.30 -3.32
C TRP A 20 -4.58 10.10 -4.60
N ALA A 21 -4.88 9.50 -5.75
CA ALA A 21 -4.75 10.18 -7.03
C ALA A 21 -5.64 11.42 -7.13
N LEU A 22 -6.87 11.35 -6.62
CA LEU A 22 -7.78 12.49 -6.57
C LEU A 22 -7.26 13.62 -5.67
N LEU A 23 -6.71 13.28 -4.50
CA LEU A 23 -6.13 14.25 -3.58
C LEU A 23 -4.91 14.95 -4.19
N ALA A 24 -3.98 14.18 -4.76
CA ALA A 24 -2.79 14.70 -5.42
C ALA A 24 -3.15 15.64 -6.58
N ALA A 25 -4.10 15.26 -7.43
CA ALA A 25 -4.56 16.10 -8.54
C ALA A 25 -5.25 17.40 -8.09
N ARG A 26 -5.86 17.43 -6.89
CA ARG A 26 -6.50 18.64 -6.34
C ARG A 26 -5.52 19.57 -5.66
N THR A 27 -4.47 19.03 -5.07
CA THR A 27 -3.45 19.79 -4.33
C THR A 27 -2.05 19.26 -4.65
N PRO A 28 -1.51 19.56 -5.85
CA PRO A 28 -0.21 19.03 -6.31
C PRO A 28 0.97 19.46 -5.42
N THR A 29 0.81 20.56 -4.71
CA THR A 29 1.80 21.14 -3.79
C THR A 29 1.81 20.48 -2.41
N THR A 30 0.91 19.52 -2.15
CA THR A 30 0.82 18.79 -0.88
C THR A 30 1.32 17.36 -1.04
N THR A 31 2.28 16.96 -0.23
CA THR A 31 2.85 15.61 -0.26
C THR A 31 2.17 14.71 0.77
N TYR A 32 1.57 13.62 0.29
CA TYR A 32 0.82 12.68 1.12
C TYR A 32 1.66 11.47 1.54
N HIS A 33 2.63 11.67 2.44
CA HIS A 33 3.63 10.66 2.83
C HIS A 33 3.05 9.34 3.35
N VAL A 34 1.92 9.40 4.06
CA VAL A 34 1.31 8.22 4.71
C VAL A 34 0.52 7.37 3.71
N VAL A 35 0.04 7.95 2.63
CA VAL A 35 -0.89 7.27 1.72
C VAL A 35 -0.25 6.10 0.97
N PRO A 36 1.00 6.18 0.46
CA PRO A 36 1.71 5.04 -0.12
C PRO A 36 1.87 3.87 0.85
N LEU A 37 2.10 4.18 2.13
CA LEU A 37 2.21 3.18 3.18
C LEU A 37 0.88 2.46 3.39
N ILE A 38 -0.24 3.19 3.40
CA ILE A 38 -1.58 2.61 3.51
C ILE A 38 -1.88 1.72 2.29
N VAL A 39 -1.67 2.24 1.06
CA VAL A 39 -1.89 1.47 -0.17
C VAL A 39 -1.05 0.19 -0.18
N ALA A 40 0.22 0.26 0.21
CA ALA A 40 1.09 -0.91 0.18
C ALA A 40 0.77 -1.95 1.26
N SER A 41 0.23 -1.54 2.40
CA SER A 41 -0.08 -2.40 3.55
C SER A 41 -1.50 -2.98 3.53
N ALA A 42 -2.47 -2.30 2.91
CA ALA A 42 -3.89 -2.64 3.03
C ALA A 42 -4.20 -4.05 2.53
N TRP A 43 -3.75 -4.42 1.33
CA TRP A 43 -4.02 -5.74 0.76
C TRP A 43 -3.46 -6.89 1.63
N PRO A 44 -2.15 -6.97 1.92
CA PRO A 44 -1.63 -8.06 2.74
C PRO A 44 -2.24 -8.07 4.16
N ALA A 45 -2.49 -6.92 4.78
CA ALA A 45 -3.09 -6.88 6.12
C ALA A 45 -4.53 -7.41 6.16
N ILE A 46 -5.35 -7.03 5.19
CA ILE A 46 -6.75 -7.51 5.09
C ILE A 46 -6.77 -8.99 4.69
N ASP A 47 -5.92 -9.42 3.74
CA ASP A 47 -5.87 -10.84 3.38
C ASP A 47 -5.43 -11.69 4.59
N GLY A 48 -4.42 -11.23 5.32
CA GLY A 48 -3.87 -11.84 6.53
C GLY A 48 -4.85 -11.96 7.70
N SER A 49 -5.67 -10.93 7.93
CA SER A 49 -6.66 -10.93 9.03
C SER A 49 -7.88 -11.81 8.73
N VAL A 50 -8.16 -12.09 7.46
CA VAL A 50 -9.32 -12.89 7.04
C VAL A 50 -8.95 -14.33 6.67
N GLY A 51 -7.71 -14.58 6.28
CA GLY A 51 -7.23 -15.90 5.88
C GLY A 51 -6.61 -16.70 7.02
N ALA A 52 -7.41 -17.44 7.79
CA ALA A 52 -6.89 -18.54 8.60
C ALA A 52 -6.13 -19.54 7.69
N GLY A 53 -4.85 -19.83 7.99
CA GLY A 53 -4.02 -20.76 7.23
C GLY A 53 -3.39 -20.20 5.95
N LEU A 54 -3.17 -18.89 5.87
CA LEU A 54 -2.47 -18.28 4.74
C LEU A 54 -1.01 -18.76 4.60
N THR A 55 -0.63 -19.19 3.39
CA THR A 55 0.75 -19.58 3.10
C THR A 55 1.65 -18.36 3.00
N GLN A 56 2.91 -18.49 3.45
CA GLN A 56 3.92 -17.43 3.36
C GLN A 56 4.04 -16.83 1.95
N ARG A 57 4.01 -17.68 0.91
CA ARG A 57 4.05 -17.24 -0.50
C ARG A 57 2.91 -16.28 -0.84
N ARG A 58 1.70 -16.51 -0.31
CA ARG A 58 0.55 -15.65 -0.60
C ARG A 58 0.66 -14.30 0.11
N SER A 59 1.16 -14.26 1.35
CA SER A 59 1.45 -13.00 2.05
C SER A 59 2.50 -12.17 1.30
N VAL A 60 3.53 -12.83 0.74
CA VAL A 60 4.53 -12.17 -0.12
C VAL A 60 3.87 -11.59 -1.38
N ASN A 61 3.07 -12.38 -2.11
CA ASN A 61 2.41 -11.90 -3.32
C ASN A 61 1.47 -10.71 -3.05
N ALA A 62 0.72 -10.73 -1.95
CA ALA A 62 -0.16 -9.62 -1.57
C ALA A 62 0.64 -8.35 -1.23
N ALA A 63 1.75 -8.48 -0.50
CA ALA A 63 2.65 -7.36 -0.18
C ALA A 63 3.30 -6.77 -1.43
N LEU A 64 3.76 -7.62 -2.36
CA LEU A 64 4.29 -7.19 -3.65
C LEU A 64 3.21 -6.49 -4.50
N GLY A 65 1.98 -7.00 -4.48
CA GLY A 65 0.84 -6.38 -5.18
C GLY A 65 0.52 -4.98 -4.67
N GLY A 66 0.42 -4.81 -3.34
CA GLY A 66 0.21 -3.50 -2.72
C GLY A 66 1.36 -2.53 -3.00
N PHE A 67 2.61 -3.00 -2.87
CA PHE A 67 3.80 -2.21 -3.20
C PHE A 67 3.80 -1.75 -4.65
N ALA A 68 3.61 -2.66 -5.59
CA ALA A 68 3.61 -2.36 -7.03
C ALA A 68 2.51 -1.34 -7.37
N LEU A 69 1.33 -1.45 -6.77
CA LEU A 69 0.24 -0.51 -6.97
C LEU A 69 0.57 0.90 -6.43
N ALA A 70 1.18 0.98 -5.24
CA ALA A 70 1.61 2.26 -4.67
C ALA A 70 2.67 2.93 -5.56
N VAL A 71 3.67 2.17 -6.02
CA VAL A 71 4.73 2.67 -6.92
C VAL A 71 4.16 3.10 -8.26
N ALA A 72 3.29 2.29 -8.88
CA ALA A 72 2.66 2.64 -10.15
C ALA A 72 1.83 3.93 -10.03
N THR A 73 1.09 4.10 -8.94
CA THR A 73 0.32 5.31 -8.67
C THR A 73 1.25 6.52 -8.51
N ALA A 74 2.36 6.39 -7.77
CA ALA A 74 3.37 7.45 -7.64
C ALA A 74 3.94 7.87 -8.99
N ILE A 75 4.29 6.90 -9.86
CA ILE A 75 4.83 7.17 -11.19
C ILE A 75 3.80 7.94 -12.04
N VAL A 76 2.55 7.50 -12.05
CA VAL A 76 1.47 8.17 -12.81
C VAL A 76 1.29 9.62 -12.35
N LEU A 77 1.28 9.86 -11.04
CA LEU A 77 1.16 11.21 -10.49
C LEU A 77 2.40 12.05 -10.80
N GLY A 78 3.60 11.47 -10.70
CA GLY A 78 4.86 12.15 -11.04
C GLY A 78 4.92 12.57 -12.50
N VAL A 79 4.52 11.70 -13.44
CA VAL A 79 4.46 12.02 -14.88
C VAL A 79 3.46 13.15 -15.16
N LYS A 80 2.39 13.26 -14.37
CA LYS A 80 1.38 14.32 -14.50
C LYS A 80 1.77 15.66 -13.88
N GLY A 81 2.85 15.71 -13.08
CA GLY A 81 3.17 16.89 -12.27
C GLY A 81 2.27 17.03 -11.03
N ASP A 82 1.58 15.96 -10.64
CA ASP A 82 0.71 15.95 -9.45
C ASP A 82 1.51 15.66 -8.15
N LEU A 83 2.85 15.66 -8.22
CA LEU A 83 3.79 15.39 -7.11
C LEU A 83 4.83 16.52 -6.96
N ASP A 84 4.35 17.76 -6.88
CA ASP A 84 5.20 18.97 -6.79
C ASP A 84 5.33 19.52 -5.35
N GLY A 85 4.82 18.78 -4.37
CA GLY A 85 4.95 19.13 -2.96
C GLY A 85 6.37 18.93 -2.38
N PRO A 86 6.65 19.49 -1.20
CA PRO A 86 7.91 19.30 -0.50
C PRO A 86 8.05 17.88 0.06
N THR A 87 9.26 17.35 0.11
CA THR A 87 9.59 16.09 0.82
C THR A 87 9.76 16.30 2.33
N LEU A 88 9.78 15.22 3.13
CA LEU A 88 10.09 15.32 4.57
C LEU A 88 11.50 15.87 4.85
N TRP A 89 12.41 15.74 3.88
CA TRP A 89 13.80 16.20 3.99
C TRP A 89 14.01 17.59 3.38
N ALA A 90 12.95 18.38 3.20
CA ALA A 90 12.99 19.72 2.60
C ALA A 90 13.62 19.78 1.19
N THR A 91 13.73 18.63 0.51
CA THR A 91 14.07 18.57 -0.91
C THR A 91 12.81 18.73 -1.76
N GLN A 92 12.96 19.29 -2.96
CA GLN A 92 11.86 19.55 -3.88
C GLN A 92 12.10 18.83 -5.21
N GLY A 93 11.00 18.59 -5.93
CA GLY A 93 11.02 18.00 -7.26
C GLY A 93 10.53 16.56 -7.28
N THR A 94 9.97 16.19 -8.43
CA THR A 94 9.25 14.94 -8.66
C THR A 94 10.06 13.70 -8.28
N VAL A 95 11.36 13.67 -8.58
CA VAL A 95 12.23 12.51 -8.27
C VAL A 95 12.36 12.30 -6.77
N ALA A 96 12.56 13.38 -6.01
CA ALA A 96 12.71 13.30 -4.55
C ALA A 96 11.42 12.81 -3.89
N VAL A 97 10.27 13.35 -4.34
CA VAL A 97 8.95 12.91 -3.90
C VAL A 97 8.72 11.44 -4.25
N LEU A 98 9.09 11.00 -5.45
CA LEU A 98 8.94 9.61 -5.88
C LEU A 98 9.79 8.64 -5.05
N VAL A 99 11.06 8.96 -4.77
CA VAL A 99 11.93 8.16 -3.90
C VAL A 99 11.32 8.00 -2.51
N GLU A 100 10.80 9.08 -1.95
CA GLU A 100 10.15 9.05 -0.64
C GLU A 100 8.90 8.16 -0.65
N HIS A 101 8.04 8.31 -1.65
CA HIS A 101 6.84 7.48 -1.82
C HIS A 101 7.18 5.99 -1.96
N VAL A 102 8.25 5.65 -2.70
CA VAL A 102 8.75 4.27 -2.82
C VAL A 102 9.22 3.75 -1.46
N ALA A 103 9.94 4.56 -0.68
CA ALA A 103 10.39 4.17 0.66
C ALA A 103 9.20 3.92 1.61
N PHE A 104 8.20 4.80 1.64
CA PHE A 104 6.99 4.62 2.45
C PHE A 104 6.16 3.41 2.00
N ALA A 105 6.06 3.16 0.68
CA ALA A 105 5.41 1.97 0.16
C ALA A 105 6.15 0.69 0.59
N ALA A 106 7.49 0.68 0.58
CA ALA A 106 8.27 -0.47 1.05
C ALA A 106 8.02 -0.75 2.54
N VAL A 107 7.99 0.31 3.37
CA VAL A 107 7.64 0.20 4.80
C VAL A 107 6.22 -0.35 4.99
N GLY A 108 5.25 0.15 4.21
CA GLY A 108 3.86 -0.33 4.25
C GLY A 108 3.73 -1.79 3.85
N ALA A 109 4.35 -2.20 2.75
CA ALA A 109 4.33 -3.60 2.31
C ALA A 109 4.93 -4.53 3.37
N LEU A 110 6.05 -4.13 4.00
CA LEU A 110 6.67 -4.90 5.07
C LEU A 110 5.76 -4.98 6.31
N ALA A 111 5.16 -3.87 6.73
CA ALA A 111 4.24 -3.84 7.87
C ALA A 111 3.01 -4.74 7.62
N GLY A 112 2.42 -4.66 6.44
CA GLY A 112 1.28 -5.49 6.05
C GLY A 112 1.65 -6.97 5.95
N PHE A 113 2.84 -7.30 5.45
CA PHE A 113 3.37 -8.67 5.44
C PHE A 113 3.55 -9.21 6.87
N ILE A 114 4.20 -8.46 7.75
CA ILE A 114 4.42 -8.86 9.15
C ILE A 114 3.07 -9.10 9.85
N HIS A 115 2.11 -8.20 9.65
CA HIS A 115 0.76 -8.38 10.18
C HIS A 115 0.13 -9.68 9.68
N ALA A 116 0.17 -9.92 8.37
CA ALA A 116 -0.42 -11.11 7.76
C ALA A 116 0.19 -12.42 8.26
N VAL A 117 1.50 -12.45 8.47
CA VAL A 117 2.19 -13.63 9.02
C VAL A 117 1.79 -13.86 10.48
N ARG A 118 1.73 -12.80 11.29
CA ARG A 118 1.34 -12.89 12.71
C ARG A 118 -0.09 -13.39 12.88
N THR A 119 -1.04 -12.85 12.11
CA THR A 119 -2.45 -13.24 12.20
C THR A 119 -2.70 -14.65 11.66
N ALA A 120 -1.93 -15.10 10.67
CA ALA A 120 -1.99 -16.47 10.19
C ALA A 120 -1.51 -17.50 11.24
N GLY A 121 -0.54 -17.14 12.09
CA GLY A 121 -0.01 -18.01 13.16
C GLY A 121 -0.84 -18.06 14.44
N THR A 122 -1.71 -17.06 14.68
CA THR A 122 -2.59 -17.00 15.87
C THR A 122 -3.98 -17.60 15.64
N ALA A 123 -4.27 -18.13 14.45
CA ALA A 123 -5.50 -18.87 14.24
C ALA A 123 -5.48 -20.10 15.16
N PRO A 124 -6.46 -20.28 16.07
CA PRO A 124 -6.49 -21.43 16.96
C PRO A 124 -6.45 -22.68 16.09
N GLY A 125 -5.44 -23.53 16.33
CA GLY A 125 -5.40 -24.86 15.75
C GLY A 125 -6.72 -25.54 16.10
N GLY A 126 -7.54 -25.80 15.08
CA GLY A 126 -8.61 -26.77 15.21
C GLY A 126 -7.94 -28.11 15.36
N GLU A 127 -8.10 -28.67 16.56
CA GLU A 127 -8.02 -30.10 16.93
C GLU A 127 -6.77 -30.89 16.52
#